data_AF-A0A4Y2TXL4-F1
#
_entry.id   AF-A0A4Y2TXL4-F1
#
_cell.length_a   1.000
_cell.length_b   1.000
_cell.length_c   1.000
_cell.angle_alpha   90.00
_cell.angle_beta   90.00
_cell.angle_gamma   90.00
#
_symmetry.space_group_name_H-M   'P 1'
#
loop_
_entity.id
_entity.type
_entity.pdbx_description
1 polymer ?
#
loop_
_entity_poly.entity_id
_entity_poly.type
_entity_poly.pdbx_seq_one_letter_code
_entity_poly.pdbx_strand_id
1 'polypeptide(L)'
;MRKGPSDNAIKALFEKFERTGNVNDDRIGNVCRPSSAFTESNDDAVQQVMRQQLRTSVRNFAFHAELRRMATHCIMCQNLHMFPYKIQTCQPLSVNAIDARYDFANAMLQTVDFG
;
A
#
# COMPACT_ATOMS: atom_id res chain seq x y z
N MET A 1 -18.98 -11.06 37.16
CA MET A 1 -17.52 -10.77 37.25
C MET A 1 -16.84 -11.33 36.02
N ARG A 2 -15.88 -10.61 35.41
CA ARG A 2 -15.09 -11.16 34.29
C ARG A 2 -14.13 -12.22 34.85
N LYS A 3 -14.22 -13.44 34.32
CA LYS A 3 -13.32 -14.53 34.69
C LYS A 3 -11.92 -14.20 34.16
N GLY A 4 -10.90 -14.37 35.00
CA GLY A 4 -9.52 -14.17 34.61
C GLY A 4 -9.08 -15.18 33.53
N PRO A 5 -7.90 -14.96 32.92
CA PRO A 5 -7.31 -15.93 32.00
C PRO A 5 -7.10 -17.28 32.71
N SER A 6 -7.17 -18.37 31.94
CA SER A 6 -6.92 -19.71 32.48
C SER A 6 -5.44 -19.91 32.78
N ASP A 7 -5.11 -20.78 33.73
CA ASP A 7 -3.73 -21.14 34.05
C ASP A 7 -2.96 -21.62 32.81
N ASN A 8 -3.64 -22.33 31.90
CA ASN A 8 -3.06 -22.76 30.63
C ASN A 8 -2.71 -21.57 29.72
N ALA A 9 -3.55 -20.53 29.69
CA ALA A 9 -3.25 -19.32 28.92
C ALA A 9 -2.05 -18.56 29.51
N ILE A 10 -1.91 -18.55 30.83
CA ILE A 10 -0.76 -17.92 31.50
C ILE A 10 0.53 -18.69 31.20
N LYS A 11 0.52 -20.03 31.35
CA LYS A 11 1.69 -20.88 31.05
C LYS A 11 2.14 -20.75 29.59
N ALA A 12 1.19 -20.80 28.65
CA ALA A 12 1.49 -20.63 27.23
C ALA A 12 2.13 -19.27 26.92
N LEU A 13 1.74 -18.21 27.65
CA LEU A 13 2.34 -16.88 27.50
C LEU A 13 3.81 -16.86 27.95
N PHE A 14 4.11 -17.49 29.08
CA PHE A 14 5.47 -17.60 29.61
C PHE A 14 6.37 -18.42 28.67
N GLU A 15 5.92 -19.59 28.23
CA GLU A 15 6.68 -20.43 27.29
C GLU A 15 6.98 -19.70 25.97
N LYS A 16 6.00 -18.94 25.46
CA LYS A 16 6.18 -18.12 24.26
C LYS A 16 7.20 -17.01 24.48
N PHE A 17 7.15 -16.34 25.62
CA PHE A 17 8.10 -15.30 25.97
C PHE A 17 9.53 -15.86 26.10
N GLU A 18 9.71 -17.00 26.74
CA GLU A 18 11.02 -17.67 26.85
C GLU A 18 11.57 -18.08 25.47
N ARG A 19 10.70 -18.56 24.57
CA ARG A 19 11.10 -18.99 23.23
C ARG A 19 11.45 -17.84 22.29
N THR A 20 10.68 -16.74 22.30
CA THR A 20 10.78 -15.67 21.28
C THR A 20 11.34 -14.36 21.85
N GLY A 21 11.48 -14.24 23.18
CA GLY A 21 11.83 -12.99 23.87
C GLY A 21 10.73 -11.93 23.81
N ASN A 22 9.50 -12.34 23.45
CA ASN A 22 8.45 -11.47 22.98
C ASN A 22 7.06 -12.08 23.26
N VAL A 23 6.08 -11.23 23.60
CA VAL A 23 4.70 -11.62 23.92
C VAL A 23 3.74 -11.44 22.72
N ASN A 24 4.11 -10.65 21.69
CA ASN A 24 3.31 -10.40 20.49
C ASN A 24 2.90 -11.70 19.81
N ASP A 25 1.67 -11.75 19.30
CA ASP A 25 1.12 -12.90 18.57
C ASP A 25 2.11 -13.49 17.56
N ASP A 26 2.31 -14.79 17.66
CA ASP A 26 3.04 -15.53 16.63
C ASP A 26 2.14 -15.49 15.39
N ARG A 27 2.37 -14.54 14.49
CA ARG A 27 1.69 -14.48 13.18
C ARG A 27 2.07 -15.65 12.27
N ILE A 28 2.65 -16.71 12.84
CA ILE A 28 3.09 -17.94 12.20
C ILE A 28 1.83 -18.81 12.00
N GLY A 29 1.43 -18.99 10.75
CA GLY A 29 0.31 -19.87 10.38
C GLY A 29 -1.09 -19.25 10.50
N ASN A 30 -1.27 -18.22 11.34
CA ASN A 30 -2.50 -17.40 11.37
C ASN A 30 -2.40 -16.15 10.48
N VAL A 31 -1.69 -16.26 9.37
CA VAL A 31 -1.83 -15.31 8.28
C VAL A 31 -3.15 -15.63 7.58
N CYS A 32 -4.07 -14.65 7.52
CA CYS A 32 -5.30 -14.76 6.75
C CYS A 32 -5.01 -15.31 5.35
N ARG A 33 -6.01 -15.95 4.72
CA ARG A 33 -5.89 -16.45 3.35
C ARG A 33 -5.25 -15.37 2.45
N PRO A 34 -4.15 -15.68 1.74
CA PRO A 34 -3.56 -14.75 0.79
C PRO A 34 -4.66 -14.29 -0.18
N SER A 35 -4.85 -12.98 -0.28
CA SER A 35 -5.84 -12.43 -1.18
C SER A 35 -5.38 -12.68 -2.62
N SER A 36 -6.13 -13.50 -3.36
CA SER A 36 -5.85 -13.80 -4.77
C SER A 36 -6.01 -12.58 -5.69
N ALA A 37 -6.52 -11.47 -5.16
CA ALA A 37 -6.65 -10.22 -5.89
C ALA A 37 -5.34 -9.42 -5.95
N PHE A 38 -4.44 -9.58 -4.97
CA PHE A 38 -3.18 -8.84 -4.90
C PHE A 38 -2.10 -9.56 -5.68
N THR A 39 -2.21 -9.52 -7.00
CA THR A 39 -1.18 -9.97 -7.93
C THR A 39 -0.61 -8.76 -8.65
N GLU A 40 0.67 -8.82 -9.00
CA GLU A 40 1.35 -7.74 -9.73
C GLU A 40 0.63 -7.40 -11.04
N SER A 41 0.14 -8.43 -11.75
CA SER A 41 -0.67 -8.25 -12.96
C SER A 41 -1.97 -7.47 -12.73
N ASN A 42 -2.65 -7.68 -11.60
CA ASN A 42 -3.89 -6.94 -11.29
C ASN A 42 -3.57 -5.50 -10.87
N ASP A 43 -2.47 -5.30 -10.16
CA ASP A 43 -1.98 -3.98 -9.75
C ASP A 43 -1.62 -3.14 -10.99
N ASP A 44 -0.95 -3.74 -11.97
CA ASP A 44 -0.61 -3.11 -13.27
C ASP A 44 -1.85 -2.75 -14.07
N ALA A 45 -2.83 -3.64 -14.15
CA ALA A 45 -4.10 -3.36 -14.85
C ALA A 45 -4.80 -2.13 -14.24
N VAL A 46 -4.85 -2.04 -12.91
CA VAL A 46 -5.43 -0.89 -12.21
C VAL A 46 -4.61 0.39 -12.45
N GLN A 47 -3.27 0.31 -12.44
CA GLN A 47 -2.42 1.46 -12.77
C GLN A 47 -2.60 1.94 -14.22
N GLN A 48 -2.75 1.02 -15.17
CA GLN A 48 -2.93 1.36 -16.58
C GLN A 48 -4.24 2.13 -16.80
N VAL A 49 -5.34 1.65 -16.22
CA VAL A 49 -6.64 2.34 -16.28
C VAL A 49 -6.55 3.74 -15.66
N MET A 50 -5.77 3.91 -14.59
CA MET A 50 -5.56 5.21 -13.95
C MET A 50 -4.85 6.19 -14.87
N ARG A 51 -3.75 5.76 -15.52
CA ARG A 51 -3.01 6.62 -16.46
C ARG A 51 -3.89 7.09 -17.62
N GLN A 52 -4.83 6.26 -18.05
CA GLN A 52 -5.76 6.60 -19.13
C GLN A 52 -6.91 7.50 -18.66
N GLN A 53 -7.48 7.25 -17.46
CA GLN A 53 -8.70 7.92 -17.00
C GLN A 53 -8.69 8.21 -15.49
N LEU A 54 -7.99 9.27 -15.12
CA LEU A 54 -7.72 9.68 -13.72
C LEU A 54 -8.98 10.01 -12.88
N ARG A 55 -10.13 10.29 -13.52
CA ARG A 55 -11.36 10.76 -12.86
C ARG A 55 -12.46 9.70 -12.76
N THR A 56 -12.13 8.43 -13.01
CA THR A 56 -13.12 7.37 -13.00
C THR A 56 -13.40 6.86 -11.60
N SER A 57 -14.66 6.50 -11.34
CA SER A 57 -15.06 5.89 -10.07
C SER A 57 -14.43 4.50 -9.92
N VAL A 58 -14.29 4.01 -8.68
CA VAL A 58 -13.83 2.63 -8.41
C VAL A 58 -14.64 1.59 -9.17
N ARG A 59 -15.94 1.83 -9.41
CA ARG A 59 -16.79 0.95 -10.20
C ARG A 59 -16.33 0.86 -11.65
N ASN A 60 -15.94 1.98 -12.26
CA ASN A 60 -15.46 2.00 -13.64
C ASN A 60 -14.04 1.42 -13.74
N PHE A 61 -13.19 1.69 -12.75
CA PHE A 61 -11.89 1.01 -12.64
C PHE A 61 -12.04 -0.50 -12.62
N ALA A 62 -12.96 -1.01 -11.79
CA ALA A 62 -13.24 -2.43 -11.69
C ALA A 62 -13.76 -3.02 -13.01
N PHE A 63 -14.61 -2.27 -13.73
CA PHE A 63 -15.09 -2.67 -15.05
C PHE A 63 -13.94 -2.75 -16.08
N HIS A 64 -13.07 -1.74 -16.15
CA HIS A 64 -11.97 -1.70 -17.11
C HIS A 64 -10.81 -2.64 -16.77
N ALA A 65 -10.55 -2.88 -15.48
CA ALA A 65 -9.54 -3.83 -15.03
C ALA A 65 -10.08 -5.27 -14.95
N GLU A 66 -11.36 -5.50 -15.25
CA GLU A 66 -12.05 -6.80 -15.15
C GLU A 66 -11.96 -7.44 -13.74
N LEU A 67 -11.97 -6.58 -12.71
CA LEU A 67 -11.85 -6.99 -11.31
C LEU A 67 -13.16 -6.76 -10.55
N ARG A 68 -13.29 -7.45 -9.41
CA ARG A 68 -14.36 -7.13 -8.46
C ARG A 68 -14.12 -5.76 -7.86
N ARG A 69 -15.17 -4.94 -7.74
CA ARG A 69 -15.11 -3.58 -7.15
C ARG A 69 -14.36 -3.52 -5.81
N MET A 70 -14.58 -4.48 -4.91
CA MET A 70 -13.90 -4.52 -3.61
C MET A 70 -12.41 -4.86 -3.74
N ALA A 71 -12.06 -5.76 -4.65
CA ALA A 71 -10.66 -6.09 -4.94
C ALA A 71 -9.92 -4.85 -5.47
N THR A 72 -10.51 -4.16 -6.45
CA THR A 72 -9.97 -2.91 -7.00
C THR A 72 -9.80 -1.84 -5.93
N HIS A 73 -10.80 -1.66 -5.05
CA HIS A 73 -10.69 -0.71 -3.95
C HIS A 73 -9.53 -1.05 -2.99
N CYS A 74 -9.39 -2.32 -2.63
CA CYS A 74 -8.30 -2.76 -1.76
C CYS A 74 -6.94 -2.61 -2.46
N ILE A 75 -6.81 -2.97 -3.73
CA ILE A 75 -5.58 -2.77 -4.52
C ILE A 75 -5.20 -1.29 -4.54
N MET A 76 -6.17 -0.42 -4.85
CA MET A 76 -5.94 1.02 -4.86
C MET A 76 -5.47 1.52 -3.49
N CYS A 77 -6.13 1.17 -2.39
CA CYS A 77 -5.82 1.75 -1.07
C CYS A 77 -4.63 1.10 -0.36
N GLN A 78 -4.46 -0.22 -0.49
CA GLN A 78 -3.52 -1.00 0.31
C GLN A 78 -2.22 -1.30 -0.43
N ASN A 79 -2.28 -1.62 -1.73
CA ASN A 79 -1.09 -1.92 -2.53
C ASN A 79 -0.52 -0.66 -3.19
N LEU A 80 -1.37 0.07 -3.91
CA LEU A 80 -0.96 1.24 -4.70
C LEU A 80 -0.94 2.53 -3.87
N HIS A 81 -1.43 2.49 -2.62
CA HIS A 81 -1.55 3.64 -1.72
C HIS A 81 -2.25 4.86 -2.35
N MET A 82 -3.20 4.60 -3.24
CA MET A 82 -4.06 5.57 -3.89
C MET A 82 -5.34 5.80 -3.10
N PHE A 83 -5.84 7.03 -3.15
CA PHE A 83 -7.12 7.40 -2.56
C PHE A 83 -8.19 7.53 -3.64
N PRO A 84 -9.00 6.49 -3.90
CA PRO A 84 -10.15 6.61 -4.78
C PRO A 84 -11.03 7.76 -4.27
N TYR A 85 -11.51 8.61 -5.17
CA TYR A 85 -12.27 9.84 -4.88
C TYR A 85 -11.46 11.09 -4.46
N LYS A 86 -10.14 10.98 -4.25
CA LYS A 86 -9.31 12.20 -4.26
C LYS A 86 -8.91 12.49 -5.70
N ILE A 87 -9.06 13.75 -6.12
CA ILE A 87 -8.46 14.20 -7.37
C ILE A 87 -6.96 14.10 -7.20
N GLN A 88 -6.34 13.14 -7.89
CA GLN A 88 -4.90 13.18 -8.06
C GLN A 88 -4.62 14.33 -9.03
N THR A 89 -4.08 15.44 -8.54
CA THR A 89 -3.63 16.52 -9.43
C THR A 89 -2.27 16.14 -9.98
N CYS A 90 -2.25 15.29 -11.00
CA CYS A 90 -1.10 15.25 -11.89
C CYS A 90 -1.18 16.56 -12.70
N GLN A 91 -0.55 17.65 -12.24
CA GLN A 91 -0.31 18.78 -13.13
C GLN A 91 0.63 18.25 -14.22
N PRO A 92 0.20 18.15 -15.49
CA PRO A 92 1.11 17.76 -16.56
C PRO A 92 2.18 18.85 -16.64
N LEU A 93 3.42 18.46 -16.34
CA LEU A 93 4.56 19.36 -16.50
C LEU A 93 4.84 19.51 -17.99
N SER A 94 5.08 20.73 -18.43
CA SER A 94 5.64 20.95 -19.75
C SER A 94 7.08 20.40 -19.78
N VAL A 95 7.56 20.04 -20.97
CA VAL A 95 8.96 19.58 -21.16
C VAL A 95 9.93 20.58 -20.53
N ASN A 96 9.76 21.88 -20.81
CA ASN A 96 10.56 22.95 -20.22
C ASN A 96 10.52 23.00 -18.69
N ALA A 97 9.37 22.69 -18.08
CA ALA A 97 9.23 22.67 -16.62
C ALA A 97 9.90 21.45 -15.99
N ILE A 98 10.04 20.35 -16.72
CA ILE A 98 10.79 19.17 -16.29
C ILE A 98 12.28 19.51 -16.30
N ASP A 99 12.78 20.04 -17.42
CA ASP A 99 14.19 20.39 -17.58
C ASP A 99 14.63 21.43 -16.54
N ALA A 100 13.85 22.51 -16.36
CA ALA A 100 14.16 23.54 -15.37
C ALA A 100 14.22 23.01 -13.93
N ARG A 101 13.38 22.02 -13.59
CA ARG A 101 13.41 21.37 -12.26
C ARG A 101 14.62 20.47 -12.11
N TYR A 102 14.99 19.74 -13.16
CA TYR A 102 16.16 18.88 -13.18
C TYR A 102 17.44 19.69 -13.02
N ASP A 103 17.58 20.76 -13.78
CA ASP A 103 18.72 21.67 -13.71
C ASP A 103 18.86 22.32 -12.34
N PHE A 104 17.74 22.78 -11.76
CA PHE A 104 17.71 23.32 -10.40
C PHE A 104 18.15 22.29 -9.36
N ALA A 105 17.66 21.05 -9.45
CA ALA A 105 18.03 19.99 -8.51
C ALA A 105 19.53 19.67 -8.58
N ASN A 106 20.12 19.65 -9.78
CA ASN A 106 21.55 19.44 -9.95
C ASN A 106 22.40 20.60 -9.41
N ALA A 107 21.94 21.85 -9.57
CA ALA A 107 22.60 23.01 -8.97
C ALA A 107 22.54 22.98 -7.43
N MET A 108 21.42 22.54 -6.85
CA MET A 108 21.28 22.35 -5.41
C MET A 108 22.17 21.20 -4.90
N LEU A 109 22.29 20.11 -5.65
CA LEU A 109 23.17 19.00 -5.27
C LEU A 109 24.63 19.44 -5.20
N GLN A 110 25.10 20.21 -6.19
CA GLN A 110 26.46 20.77 -6.18
C GLN A 110 26.69 21.72 -5.00
N THR A 111 25.69 22.50 -4.59
CA THR A 111 25.85 23.41 -3.45
C THR A 111 25.87 22.68 -2.11
N VAL A 112 25.27 21.48 -2.01
CA VAL A 112 25.30 20.65 -0.79
C VAL A 112 26.58 19.82 -0.69
N ASP A 113 27.15 19.33 -1.80
CA ASP A 113 28.36 18.51 -1.78
C ASP A 113 29.66 19.34 -1.63
N PHE A 114 29.61 20.65 -1.89
CA PHE A 114 30.77 21.56 -1.80
C PHE A 114 30.63 22.66 -0.72
N GLY A 115 29.61 22.60 0.14
CA GLY A 115 29.39 23.50 1.27
C GLY A 115 29.56 22.81 2.62
#